data_AF-A0A2G6MR35-F1
#
_entry.id   AF-A0A2G6MR35-F1
#
_cell.length_a   1.000
_cell.length_b   1.000
_cell.length_c   1.000
_cell.angle_alpha   90.00
_cell.angle_beta   90.00
_cell.angle_gamma   90.00
#
_symmetry.space_group_name_H-M   'P 1'
#
loop_
_entity.id
_entity.type
_entity.pdbx_description
1 polymer ?
#
loop_
_entity_poly.entity_id
_entity_poly.type
_entity_poly.pdbx_seq_one_letter_code
_entity_poly.pdbx_strand_id
1 'polypeptide(L)'
;MQDSTPFQAQDLTSEMQKSLLVDMFTRIVVHYGLWFNEVQHQMGMEKALAVLDKATQSSISILMKHLSRTLEFELDQGMPKALMALDEATTEKLMAAVGKSWLANDG
;
A
#
# COMPACT_ATOMS: atom_id res chain seq x y z
N MET A 1 -8.11 -23.59 33.87
CA MET A 1 -7.22 -22.60 33.25
C MET A 1 -7.65 -22.51 31.80
N GLN A 2 -8.09 -21.34 31.34
CA GLN A 2 -8.28 -21.13 29.90
C GLN A 2 -6.91 -21.15 29.25
N ASP A 3 -6.78 -21.93 28.19
CA ASP A 3 -5.58 -22.03 27.36
C ASP A 3 -5.27 -20.64 26.80
N SER A 4 -4.25 -19.98 27.34
CA SER A 4 -3.91 -18.58 27.06
C SER A 4 -2.99 -18.44 25.85
N THR A 5 -3.06 -19.40 24.92
CA THR A 5 -2.29 -19.34 23.68
C THR A 5 -2.85 -18.22 22.80
N PRO A 6 -2.05 -17.19 22.46
CA PRO A 6 -2.51 -16.08 21.64
C PRO A 6 -2.81 -16.55 20.21
N PHE A 7 -3.91 -16.06 19.64
CA PHE A 7 -4.31 -16.30 18.27
C PHE A 7 -3.17 -15.97 17.30
N GLN A 8 -2.86 -16.90 16.41
CA GLN A 8 -1.88 -16.76 15.35
C GLN A 8 -2.58 -16.67 14.00
N ALA A 9 -1.99 -15.95 13.04
CA ALA A 9 -2.50 -15.90 11.66
C ALA A 9 -2.57 -17.30 11.00
N GLN A 10 -1.82 -18.27 11.53
CA GLN A 10 -1.78 -19.66 11.08
C GLN A 10 -3.04 -20.45 11.49
N ASP A 11 -3.80 -19.92 12.46
CA ASP A 11 -5.07 -20.50 12.91
C ASP A 11 -6.23 -20.20 11.94
N LEU A 12 -6.00 -19.35 10.93
CA LEU A 12 -6.95 -19.01 9.88
C LEU A 12 -6.93 -20.03 8.73
N THR A 13 -8.08 -20.19 8.06
CA THR A 13 -8.12 -20.90 6.78
C THR A 13 -7.30 -20.15 5.73
N SER A 14 -6.84 -20.86 4.69
CA SER A 14 -6.10 -20.27 3.57
C SER A 14 -6.85 -19.09 2.92
N GLU A 15 -8.18 -19.17 2.82
CA GLU A 15 -9.01 -18.09 2.29
C GLU A 15 -9.02 -16.87 3.22
N MET A 16 -9.21 -17.09 4.53
CA MET A 16 -9.20 -16.01 5.52
C MET A 16 -7.84 -15.31 5.60
N GLN A 17 -6.74 -16.06 5.43
CA GLN A 17 -5.40 -15.47 5.36
C GLN A 17 -5.23 -14.52 4.17
N LYS A 18 -5.75 -14.91 2.98
CA LYS A 18 -5.70 -14.07 1.78
C LYS A 18 -6.58 -12.83 1.93
N SER A 19 -7.77 -12.97 2.50
CA SER A 19 -8.64 -11.84 2.81
C SER A 19 -7.99 -10.89 3.82
N LEU A 20 -7.34 -11.44 4.86
CA LEU A 20 -6.58 -10.64 5.82
C LEU A 20 -5.41 -9.92 5.15
N LEU A 21 -4.70 -10.55 4.22
CA LEU A 21 -3.63 -9.90 3.45
C LEU A 21 -4.16 -8.67 2.70
N VAL A 22 -5.32 -8.76 2.05
CA VAL A 22 -5.96 -7.61 1.40
C VAL A 22 -6.37 -6.54 2.42
N ASP A 23 -6.95 -6.94 3.55
CA ASP A 23 -7.31 -6.02 4.65
C ASP A 23 -6.10 -5.26 5.21
N MET A 24 -4.94 -5.91 5.30
CA MET A 24 -3.70 -5.27 5.74
C MET A 24 -3.27 -4.13 4.80
N PHE A 25 -3.44 -4.28 3.48
CA PHE A 25 -3.18 -3.17 2.54
C PHE A 25 -4.13 -1.99 2.76
N THR A 26 -5.42 -2.26 2.98
CA THR A 26 -6.39 -1.22 3.30
C THR A 26 -5.98 -0.46 4.57
N ARG A 27 -5.54 -1.17 5.62
CA ARG A 27 -5.07 -0.55 6.86
C ARG A 27 -3.82 0.30 6.66
N ILE A 28 -2.92 -0.07 5.76
CA ILE A 28 -1.76 0.76 5.41
C ILE A 28 -2.24 2.10 4.83
N VAL A 29 -3.18 2.08 3.88
CA VAL A 29 -3.72 3.30 3.24
C VAL A 29 -4.43 4.19 4.27
N VAL A 30 -5.31 3.61 5.09
CA VAL A 30 -6.02 4.34 6.15
C VAL A 30 -5.04 4.94 7.16
N HIS A 31 -4.07 4.14 7.63
CA HIS A 31 -3.04 4.61 8.55
C HIS A 31 -2.23 5.76 7.94
N TYR A 32 -1.89 5.69 6.66
CA TYR A 32 -1.13 6.73 5.97
C TYR A 32 -1.88 8.06 5.92
N GLY A 33 -3.20 8.03 5.66
CA GLY A 33 -4.06 9.22 5.71
C GLY A 33 -4.16 9.81 7.12
N LEU A 34 -4.41 8.98 8.13
CA LEU A 34 -4.48 9.42 9.54
C LEU A 34 -3.17 10.03 10.03
N TRP A 35 -2.04 9.38 9.69
CA TRP A 35 -0.72 9.88 10.02
C TRP A 35 -0.44 11.23 9.35
N PHE A 36 -0.76 11.38 8.06
CA PHE A 36 -0.56 12.64 7.36
C PHE A 36 -1.41 13.77 7.97
N ASN A 37 -2.66 13.48 8.34
CA ASN A 37 -3.53 14.44 9.00
C ASN A 37 -2.96 14.92 10.35
N GLU A 38 -2.41 14.00 11.14
CA GLU A 38 -1.75 14.35 12.41
C GLU A 38 -0.48 15.18 12.18
N VAL A 39 0.35 14.83 11.20
CA VAL A 39 1.54 15.63 10.84
C VAL A 39 1.14 17.03 10.40
N GLN A 40 0.08 17.16 9.58
CA GLN A 40 -0.47 18.45 9.17
C GLN A 40 -0.95 19.26 10.37
N HIS A 41 -1.68 18.64 11.30
CA HIS A 41 -2.17 19.28 12.52
C HIS A 41 -1.02 19.81 13.39
N GLN A 42 0.04 19.02 13.58
CA GLN A 42 1.16 19.39 14.46
C GLN A 42 2.18 20.35 13.82
N MET A 43 2.41 20.23 12.50
CA MET A 43 3.55 20.87 11.84
C MET A 43 3.14 21.91 10.78
N GLY A 44 1.86 22.01 10.45
CA GLY A 44 1.35 22.80 9.35
C GLY A 44 1.56 22.15 7.99
N MET A 45 0.81 22.65 6.99
CA MET A 45 0.72 22.02 5.66
C MET A 45 2.07 21.92 4.94
N GLU A 46 2.86 22.99 4.92
CA GLU A 46 4.13 23.02 4.16
C GLU A 46 5.10 21.92 4.64
N LYS A 47 5.29 21.80 5.96
CA LYS A 47 6.13 20.74 6.53
C LYS A 47 5.51 19.36 6.32
N ALA A 48 4.18 19.24 6.43
CA ALA A 48 3.50 17.97 6.21
C ALA A 48 3.69 17.44 4.79
N LEU A 49 3.61 18.29 3.77
CA LEU A 49 3.87 17.90 2.38
C LEU A 49 5.32 17.46 2.16
N ALA A 50 6.30 18.17 2.74
CA ALA A 50 7.70 17.77 2.65
C ALA A 50 7.97 16.41 3.34
N VAL A 51 7.32 16.17 4.49
CA VAL A 51 7.41 14.89 5.20
C VAL A 51 6.68 13.77 4.43
N LEU A 52 5.53 14.07 3.83
CA LEU A 52 4.76 13.14 3.02
C LEU A 52 5.56 12.66 1.80
N ASP A 53 6.20 13.56 1.06
CA ASP A 53 7.00 13.19 -0.12
C ASP A 53 8.13 12.22 0.27
N LYS A 54 8.90 12.55 1.31
CA LYS A 54 9.98 11.70 1.82
C LYS A 54 9.48 10.34 2.31
N ALA A 55 8.38 10.33 3.06
CA ALA A 55 7.80 9.10 3.58
C ALA A 55 7.27 8.21 2.45
N THR A 56 6.65 8.80 1.41
CA THR A 56 6.07 8.08 0.27
C THR A 56 7.14 7.39 -0.55
N GLN A 57 8.22 8.10 -0.90
CA GLN A 57 9.34 7.54 -1.65
C GLN A 57 9.95 6.33 -0.91
N SER A 58 10.12 6.47 0.41
CA SER A 58 10.70 5.41 1.24
C SER A 58 9.75 4.22 1.38
N SER A 59 8.47 4.47 1.67
CA SER A 59 7.48 3.43 1.96
C SER A 59 7.16 2.58 0.72
N ILE A 60 6.97 3.21 -0.44
CA ILE A 60 6.73 2.51 -1.71
C ILE A 60 7.92 1.65 -2.08
N SER A 61 9.15 2.18 -2.01
CA SER A 61 10.36 1.42 -2.34
C SER A 61 10.50 0.17 -1.47
N ILE A 62 10.27 0.29 -0.16
CA ILE A 62 10.32 -0.84 0.78
C ILE A 62 9.22 -1.85 0.47
N LEU A 63 7.98 -1.39 0.25
CA LEU A 63 6.85 -2.26 -0.06
C LEU A 63 7.09 -3.05 -1.35
N MET A 64 7.52 -2.39 -2.43
CA MET A 64 7.85 -3.05 -3.70
C MET A 64 8.99 -4.07 -3.55
N LYS A 65 10.00 -3.77 -2.73
CA LYS A 65 11.09 -4.70 -2.44
C LYS A 65 10.63 -5.94 -1.67
N HIS A 66 9.69 -5.80 -0.75
CA HIS A 66 9.11 -6.94 -0.04
C HIS A 66 8.23 -7.79 -0.97
N LEU A 67 7.35 -7.14 -1.74
CA LEU A 67 6.45 -7.84 -2.66
C LEU A 67 7.21 -8.56 -3.77
N SER A 68 8.22 -7.93 -4.37
CA SER A 68 9.04 -8.55 -5.43
C SER A 68 9.73 -9.83 -4.99
N ARG A 69 10.24 -9.88 -3.75
CA ARG A 69 10.89 -11.08 -3.20
C ARG A 69 9.89 -12.22 -2.96
N THR A 70 8.70 -11.89 -2.46
CA THR A 70 7.70 -12.90 -2.09
C THR A 70 6.91 -13.40 -3.30
N LEU A 71 6.63 -12.52 -4.25
CA LEU A 71 5.85 -12.80 -5.47
C LEU A 71 6.72 -13.02 -6.71
N GLU A 72 8.04 -12.97 -6.55
CA GLU A 72 9.05 -13.30 -7.56
C GLU A 72 8.93 -12.50 -8.87
N PHE A 73 8.72 -11.18 -8.76
CA PHE A 73 8.72 -10.26 -9.92
C PHE A 73 9.92 -9.32 -9.93
N GLU A 74 10.34 -8.91 -11.12
CA GLU A 74 11.48 -8.01 -11.33
C GLU A 74 11.12 -6.55 -11.04
N LEU A 75 12.07 -5.81 -10.46
CA LEU A 75 12.00 -4.36 -10.29
C LEU A 75 12.92 -3.65 -11.28
N ASP A 76 12.49 -2.49 -11.78
CA ASP A 76 13.28 -1.51 -12.50
C ASP A 76 13.10 -0.14 -11.85
N GLN A 77 14.20 0.53 -11.50
CA GLN A 77 14.21 1.79 -10.73
C GLN A 77 13.29 1.80 -9.48
N GLY A 78 13.15 0.66 -8.80
CA GLY A 78 12.31 0.52 -7.60
C GLY A 78 10.82 0.29 -7.86
N MET A 79 10.39 0.21 -9.11
CA MET A 79 9.02 -0.10 -9.53
C MET A 79 8.94 -1.45 -10.24
N PRO A 80 7.76 -2.12 -10.31
CA PRO A 80 7.63 -3.36 -11.06
C PRO A 80 8.03 -3.17 -12.54
N LYS A 81 8.92 -4.02 -13.06
CA LYS A 81 9.38 -3.94 -14.46
C LYS A 81 8.22 -4.01 -15.46
N ALA A 82 7.18 -4.79 -15.14
CA ALA A 82 5.96 -4.86 -15.94
C ALA A 82 5.23 -3.51 -16.05
N LEU A 83 5.29 -2.68 -15.01
CA LEU A 83 4.72 -1.32 -15.03
C LEU A 83 5.57 -0.38 -15.88
N MET A 84 6.89 -0.50 -15.80
CA MET A 84 7.84 0.32 -16.57
C MET A 84 7.83 0.01 -18.07
N ALA A 85 7.40 -1.20 -18.44
CA ALA A 85 7.33 -1.65 -19.83
C ALA A 85 5.99 -1.35 -20.53
N LEU A 86 5.03 -0.71 -19.84
CA LEU A 86 3.73 -0.38 -20.44
C LEU A 86 3.90 0.65 -21.56
N ASP A 87 3.11 0.48 -22.62
CA ASP A 87 2.94 1.52 -23.64
C ASP A 87 2.05 2.67 -23.12
N GLU A 88 2.08 3.80 -23.82
CA GLU A 88 1.33 5.01 -23.44
C GLU A 88 -0.18 4.72 -23.32
N ALA A 89 -0.76 4.03 -24.31
CA ALA A 89 -2.19 3.72 -24.33
C ALA A 89 -2.62 2.82 -23.16
N THR A 90 -1.79 1.86 -22.74
CA THR A 90 -2.07 0.98 -21.60
C THR A 90 -1.85 1.72 -20.29
N THR A 91 -0.84 2.59 -20.22
CA THR A 91 -0.60 3.46 -19.07
C THR A 91 -1.80 4.36 -18.81
N GLU A 92 -2.32 5.04 -19.84
CA GLU A 92 -3.52 5.87 -19.74
C GLU A 92 -4.75 5.08 -19.27
N LYS A 93 -4.97 3.90 -19.83
CA LYS A 93 -6.08 3.01 -19.42
C LYS A 93 -5.95 2.60 -17.95
N LEU A 94 -4.74 2.27 -17.50
CA LEU A 94 -4.49 1.90 -16.12
C LEU A 94 -4.69 3.08 -15.17
N MET A 95 -4.19 4.27 -15.52
CA MET A 95 -4.45 5.50 -14.75
C MET A 95 -5.95 5.79 -14.63
N ALA A 96 -6.71 5.65 -15.72
CA ALA A 96 -8.16 5.84 -15.72
C ALA A 96 -8.88 4.80 -14.85
N ALA A 97 -8.42 3.54 -14.85
CA ALA A 97 -8.97 2.50 -14.00
C ALA A 97 -8.71 2.80 -12.51
N VAL A 98 -7.47 3.17 -12.15
CA VAL A 98 -7.11 3.56 -10.78
C VAL A 98 -7.92 4.77 -10.31
N GLY A 99 -8.08 5.79 -11.17
CA GLY A 99 -8.90 6.98 -10.86
C GLY A 99 -10.38 6.63 -10.64
N LYS A 100 -10.95 5.68 -11.38
CA LYS A 100 -12.32 5.20 -11.14
C LYS A 100 -12.44 4.42 -9.83
N SER A 101 -11.44 3.61 -9.49
CA SER A 101 -11.39 2.89 -8.21
C SER A 101 -11.31 3.86 -7.03
N TRP A 102 -10.60 4.98 -7.17
CA TRP A 102 -10.60 6.05 -6.18
C TRP A 102 -12.02 6.57 -5.90
N LEU A 103 -12.78 6.91 -6.96
CA LEU A 103 -14.16 7.40 -6.79
C LEU A 103 -15.05 6.39 -6.05
N ALA A 104 -14.89 5.10 -6.34
CA ALA A 104 -15.64 4.05 -5.66
C ALA A 104 -15.27 3.92 -4.16
N ASN A 105 -14.04 4.27 -3.78
CA ASN A 105 -13.60 4.25 -2.39
C ASN A 105 -14.12 5.45 -1.59
N ASP A 106 -14.36 6.60 -2.23
CA ASP A 106 -14.83 7.83 -1.57
C ASP A 106 -16.36 7.85 -1.31
N GLY A 107 -17.13 7.02 -2.02
CA GLY A 107 -18.59 6.88 -1.87
C GLY A 107 -19.39 7.60 -2.94
#